data_AF-A0A218QU11-F1
#
_entry.id   AF-A0A218QU11-F1
#
_cell.length_a   1.000
_cell.length_b   1.000
_cell.length_c   1.000
_cell.angle_alpha   90.00
_cell.angle_beta   90.00
_cell.angle_gamma   90.00
#
_symmetry.space_group_name_H-M   'P 1'
#
loop_
_entity.id
_entity.type
_entity.pdbx_description
1 polymer ?
#
loop_
_entity_poly.entity_id
_entity_poly.type
_entity_poly.pdbx_seq_one_letter_code
_entity_poly.pdbx_strand_id
1 'polypeptide(L)' 'MNQSETELCMRRCGYWMSLKGQPETQNTESVTVYLPRSQLFTVNALKDIMQQIETGGTL' A
#
# COMPACT_ATOMS: atom_id res chain seq x y z
N MET A 1 -18.31 4.84 10.42
CA MET A 1 -17.50 5.05 9.20
C MET A 1 -18.28 4.43 8.06
N ASN A 2 -18.88 5.24 7.19
CA ASN A 2 -19.57 4.74 6.01
C ASN A 2 -18.53 4.61 4.89
N GLN A 3 -18.37 3.41 4.34
CA GLN A 3 -17.65 3.18 3.10
C GLN A 3 -18.72 2.78 2.09
N SER A 4 -18.92 3.58 1.03
CA SER A 4 -19.75 3.20 -0.12
C SER A 4 -18.86 3.07 -1.35
N GLU A 5 -19.27 2.24 -2.31
CA GLU A 5 -18.54 2.03 -3.57
C GLU A 5 -18.40 3.32 -4.39
N THR A 6 -19.31 4.26 -4.20
CA THR A 6 -19.34 5.55 -4.91
C THR A 6 -18.36 6.57 -4.38
N GLU A 7 -17.99 6.52 -3.10
CA GLU A 7 -17.12 7.53 -2.49
C GLU A 7 -16.20 6.90 -1.44
N LEU A 8 -15.01 6.51 -1.87
CA LEU A 8 -13.88 6.26 -0.97
C LEU A 8 -13.34 7.62 -0.47
N CYS A 9 -14.05 8.25 0.46
CA CYS A 9 -13.64 9.53 1.04
C CYS A 9 -12.48 9.34 2.04
N MET A 10 -11.26 9.10 1.55
CA MET A 10 -10.04 9.16 2.36
C MET A 10 -9.69 10.61 2.69
N ARG A 11 -10.30 11.17 3.74
CA ARG A 11 -9.82 12.42 4.33
C ARG A 11 -8.46 12.15 4.99
N ARG A 12 -7.39 12.68 4.38
CA ARG A 12 -5.97 12.42 4.66
C ARG A 12 -5.49 11.13 3.99
N CYS A 13 -5.21 11.23 2.69
CA CYS A 13 -4.11 10.53 2.01
C CYS A 13 -3.66 9.21 2.65
N GLY A 14 -4.25 8.07 2.25
CA GLY A 14 -3.67 6.76 2.60
C GLY A 14 -2.27 6.64 1.98
N TYR A 15 -1.33 6.00 2.68
CA TYR A 15 0.00 5.71 2.13
C TYR A 15 0.22 4.21 2.09
N TRP A 16 1.06 3.73 1.17
CA TRP A 16 1.35 2.30 1.03
C TRP A 16 2.85 2.06 0.85
N MET A 17 3.29 0.84 1.18
CA MET A 17 4.63 0.34 0.93
C MET A 17 4.55 -1.17 0.74
N SER A 18 5.27 -1.71 -0.24
CA SER A 18 5.42 -3.16 -0.39
C SER A 18 6.43 -3.71 0.61
N LEU A 19 6.07 -4.80 1.30
CA LEU A 19 7.00 -5.57 2.13
C LEU A 19 7.68 -6.70 1.35
N LYS A 20 7.30 -6.92 0.09
CA LYS A 20 7.90 -7.95 -0.75
C LYS A 20 9.40 -7.65 -0.94
N GLY A 21 10.25 -8.62 -0.62
CA GLY A 21 11.70 -8.48 -0.72
C GLY A 21 12.36 -7.76 0.47
N GLN A 22 11.59 -7.30 1.47
CA GLN A 22 12.16 -6.87 2.74
C GLN A 22 12.69 -8.10 3.50
N PRO A 23 13.83 -7.96 4.21
CA PRO A 23 14.41 -9.06 4.97
C PRO A 23 13.46 -9.49 6.09
N GLU A 24 13.42 -10.80 6.34
CA GLU A 24 12.73 -11.31 7.51
C GLU A 24 13.38 -10.76 8.79
N THR A 25 12.54 -10.54 9.79
CA THR A 25 12.97 -10.03 11.09
C THR A 25 12.75 -11.12 12.12
N GLN A 26 13.72 -11.31 13.02
CA GLN A 26 13.58 -12.21 14.17
C GLN A 26 12.68 -11.63 15.26
N ASN A 27 12.28 -10.36 15.16
CA ASN A 27 11.37 -9.72 16.08
C ASN A 27 9.96 -10.29 15.89
N THR A 28 9.40 -10.84 16.96
CA THR A 28 8.07 -11.47 16.99
C THR A 28 6.97 -10.54 17.50
N GLU A 29 7.32 -9.35 17.97
CA GLU A 29 6.39 -8.42 18.63
C GLU A 29 5.97 -7.27 17.71
N SER A 30 6.93 -6.52 17.17
CA SER A 30 6.64 -5.36 16.33
C SER A 30 7.79 -4.98 15.40
N VAL A 31 7.45 -4.39 14.25
CA VAL A 31 8.43 -3.89 13.28
C VAL A 31 8.01 -2.47 12.91
N THR A 32 8.97 -1.54 12.96
CA THR A 32 8.74 -0.17 12.50
C THR A 32 8.94 -0.11 10.99
N VAL A 33 7.94 0.39 10.28
CA VAL A 33 7.99 0.63 8.83
C VAL A 33 7.81 2.11 8.55
N TYR A 34 8.60 2.64 7.61
CA TYR A 34 8.53 4.05 7.22
C TYR A 34 7.68 4.20 5.97
N LEU A 35 6.51 4.82 6.09
CA LEU A 35 5.62 5.07 4.95
C LEU A 35 6.09 6.32 4.19
N PRO A 36 6.54 6.19 2.92
CA PRO A 36 7.01 7.33 2.16
C PRO A 36 5.84 8.21 1.73
N ARG A 37 5.96 9.52 1.92
CA ARG A 37 4.91 10.48 1.56
C ARG A 37 4.63 10.56 0.05
N SER A 38 5.56 10.04 -0.76
CA SER A 38 5.39 9.91 -2.21
C SER A 38 4.48 8.75 -2.60
N GLN A 39 4.35 7.68 -1.79
CA GLN A 39 3.46 6.56 -2.09
C GLN A 39 2.05 6.83 -1.59
N LEU A 40 1.40 7.79 -2.24
CA LEU A 40 0.00 8.11 -1.98
C LEU A 40 -0.92 7.03 -2.57
N PHE A 41 -1.83 6.53 -1.76
CA PHE A 41 -2.84 5.56 -2.14
C PHE A 41 -4.00 6.28 -2.85
N THR A 42 -3.78 6.55 -4.13
CA THR A 42 -4.78 7.10 -5.06
C THR A 42 -5.44 5.99 -5.86
N VAL A 43 -6.54 6.30 -6.56
CA VAL A 43 -7.17 5.34 -7.50
C VAL A 43 -6.19 4.84 -8.56
N ASN A 44 -5.31 5.72 -9.07
CA ASN A 44 -4.29 5.32 -10.05
C ASN A 44 -3.26 4.38 -9.41
N ALA A 45 -2.75 4.75 -8.24
CA ALA A 45 -1.81 3.90 -7.51
C ALA A 45 -2.41 2.53 -7.19
N LEU A 46 -3.71 2.44 -6.89
CA LEU A 46 -4.39 1.16 -6.69
C LEU A 46 -4.42 0.32 -7.97
N LYS A 47 -4.72 0.93 -9.12
CA LYS A 47 -4.68 0.23 -10.43
C LYS A 47 -3.27 -0.27 -10.74
N ASP A 48 -2.26 0.56 -10.50
CA ASP A 48 -0.86 0.20 -10.72
C ASP A 48 -0.45 -0.99 -9.81
N ILE A 49 -0.85 -0.97 -8.54
CA ILE A 49 -0.62 -2.09 -7.61
C ILE A 49 -1.30 -3.36 -8.13
N MET A 50 -2.55 -3.29 -8.56
CA MET A 50 -3.27 -4.46 -9.09
C MET A 50 -2.58 -5.05 -10.33
N GLN A 51 -2.16 -4.18 -11.26
CA GLN A 51 -1.44 -4.60 -12.45
C GLN A 51 -0.07 -5.22 -12.09
N GLN A 52 0.62 -4.64 -11.12
CA GLN A 52 1.90 -5.16 -10.64
C GLN A 52 1.73 -6.52 -9.92
N ILE A 53 0.60 -6.76 -9.25
CA ILE A 53 0.26 -8.06 -8.68
C ILE A 53 -0.01 -9.08 -9.79
N GLU A 54 -0.76 -8.70 -10.83
CA GLU A 54 -1.03 -9.53 -11.99
C GLU A 54 0.25 -9.98 -12.71
N THR A 55 1.23 -9.08 -12.87
CA THR A 55 2.53 -9.41 -13.51
C THR A 55 3.55 -10.05 -12.56
N GLY A 56 3.14 -10.40 -11.33
CA GLY A 56 4.02 -11.04 -10.35
C GLY A 56 5.09 -10.13 -9.75
N GLY A 57 4.97 -8.80 -9.89
CA GLY A 57 5.90 -7.82 -9.33
C GLY A 57 7.07 -7.45 -10.22
N THR A 58 6.99 -7.75 -11.52
CA THR A 58 8.08 -7.60 -12.48
C THR A 58 7.80 -6.40 -13.39
N LEU A 59 8.52 -5.29 -13.19
CA LEU A 59 8.71 -4.21 -14.15
C LEU A 59 10.21 -4.10 -14.43
#